data_AF-A0AAD8V2B6-F1
#
_entry.id   AF-A0AAD8V2B6-F1
#
_cell.length_a   1.000
_cell.length_b   1.000
_cell.length_c   1.000
_cell.angle_alpha   90.00
_cell.angle_beta   90.00
_cell.angle_gamma   90.00
#
_symmetry.space_group_name_H-M   'P 1'
#
loop_
_entity.id
_entity.type
_entity.pdbx_description
1 polymer ?
#
loop_
_entity_poly.entity_id
_entity_poly.type
_entity_poly.pdbx_seq_one_letter_code
_entity_poly.pdbx_strand_id
1 'polypeptide(L)'
;MRYSQLILSFFLLFALAVALPLPAPVEAVVARANGGAKAKAGGGKGGGGGGGSNAKKEAAGIDKNISIQKQEKKDASAVKKAETNGNFKGAKSQLVGTIKEGEKVRANNQKNADKSNKALNDGLKKVQGAQAQEEKQAKSLKGNNSASDKKTLNKLQGEFDKGIQVNKDNKKAALNGGNGGKGKKGN
;
A
#
# COMPACT_ATOMS: atom_id res chain seq x y z
N MET A 1 26.84 9.58 -25.71
CA MET A 1 26.00 8.89 -24.71
C MET A 1 26.77 8.75 -23.40
N ARG A 2 26.59 9.66 -22.44
CA ARG A 2 27.12 9.55 -21.07
C ARG A 2 26.16 10.25 -20.10
N TYR A 3 25.07 9.57 -19.73
CA TYR A 3 24.08 10.06 -18.75
C TYR A 3 23.89 9.12 -17.55
N SER A 4 24.81 8.16 -17.34
CA SER A 4 24.62 7.09 -16.34
C SER A 4 25.37 7.28 -15.02
N GLN A 5 25.90 8.47 -14.71
CA GLN A 5 26.68 8.68 -13.48
C GLN A 5 26.17 9.77 -12.52
N LEU A 6 25.01 10.40 -12.80
CA LEU A 6 24.43 11.43 -11.91
C LEU A 6 23.27 10.94 -11.02
N ILE A 7 23.16 9.63 -10.78
CA ILE A 7 22.12 9.07 -9.89
C ILE A 7 22.74 8.52 -8.58
N LEU A 8 24.06 8.61 -8.40
CA LEU A 8 24.77 7.96 -7.28
C LEU A 8 25.45 8.93 -6.30
N SER A 9 25.03 10.19 -6.22
CA SER A 9 25.71 11.18 -5.38
C SER A 9 24.78 12.29 -4.84
N PHE A 10 23.74 11.88 -4.11
CA PHE A 10 23.08 12.76 -3.12
C PHE A 10 22.73 11.98 -1.84
N PHE A 11 23.67 11.12 -1.43
CA PHE A 11 23.68 10.44 -0.13
C PHE A 11 24.62 11.19 0.80
N LEU A 12 24.20 12.35 1.32
CA LEU A 12 24.78 13.00 2.50
C LEU A 12 24.04 14.31 2.78
N LEU A 13 23.27 14.34 3.88
CA LEU A 13 23.47 15.27 5.00
C LEU A 13 22.21 15.42 5.88
N PHE A 14 22.49 15.52 7.18
CA PHE A 14 21.64 15.90 8.31
C PHE A 14 20.77 14.83 8.96
N ALA A 15 21.42 14.10 9.87
CA ALA A 15 20.82 13.75 11.15
C ALA A 15 20.58 15.04 11.95
N LEU A 16 19.32 15.34 12.26
CA LEU A 16 18.96 16.24 13.35
C LEU A 16 17.84 15.55 14.14
N ALA A 17 18.20 15.02 15.30
CA ALA A 17 17.25 14.52 16.29
C ALA A 17 16.62 15.73 17.00
N VAL A 18 15.36 16.03 16.68
CA VAL A 18 14.54 16.92 17.51
C VAL A 18 13.68 16.01 18.40
N ALA A 19 14.11 15.85 19.65
CA ALA A 19 13.31 15.24 20.70
C ALA A 19 12.15 16.19 21.04
N LEU A 20 10.92 15.81 20.67
CA LEU A 20 9.73 16.47 21.16
C LEU A 20 9.28 15.80 22.47
N PRO A 21 8.87 16.57 23.49
CA PRO A 21 8.23 16.01 24.68
C PRO A 21 6.87 15.42 24.30
N LEU A 22 6.69 14.12 24.59
CA LEU A 22 5.39 13.46 24.50
C LEU A 22 4.54 13.87 25.70
N PRO A 23 3.28 14.33 25.50
CA PRO A 23 2.35 14.51 26.60
C PRO A 23 1.96 13.13 27.19
N ALA A 24 1.90 13.08 28.51
CA ALA A 24 1.51 11.91 29.30
C ALA A 24 0.10 11.41 28.93
N PRO A 25 -0.15 10.09 28.99
CA PRO A 25 -1.48 9.55 28.80
C PRO A 25 -2.37 9.88 30.01
N VAL A 26 -3.45 10.61 29.76
CA VAL A 26 -4.55 10.76 30.72
C VAL A 26 -5.35 9.47 30.82
N GLU A 27 -5.78 9.19 32.04
CA GLU A 27 -6.36 7.94 32.52
C GLU A 27 -7.66 7.50 31.85
N ALA A 28 -7.91 6.21 32.04
CA ALA A 28 -9.09 5.47 31.66
C ALA A 28 -10.41 6.08 32.18
N VAL A 29 -11.42 6.07 31.32
CA VAL A 29 -12.82 6.01 31.74
C VAL A 29 -13.43 4.70 31.24
N VAL A 30 -14.09 4.05 32.20
CA VAL A 30 -14.58 2.68 32.24
C VAL A 30 -15.81 2.44 31.35
N ALA A 31 -15.83 1.23 30.79
CA ALA A 31 -16.93 0.34 30.38
C ALA A 31 -18.31 0.89 29.98
N ARG A 32 -18.78 0.41 28.82
CA ARG A 32 -20.17 -0.03 28.66
C ARG A 32 -20.23 -1.40 28.00
N ALA A 33 -20.60 -2.40 28.80
CA ALA A 33 -20.98 -3.73 28.36
C ALA A 33 -22.49 -3.77 28.02
N ASN A 34 -22.87 -4.39 26.89
CA ASN A 34 -23.77 -5.56 26.85
C ASN A 34 -24.35 -5.85 25.46
N GLY A 35 -24.46 -7.15 25.15
CA GLY A 35 -25.16 -7.75 24.01
C GLY A 35 -24.19 -8.21 22.92
N GLY A 36 -23.67 -9.43 22.87
CA GLY A 36 -24.24 -10.71 23.30
C GLY A 36 -24.35 -11.62 22.07
N ALA A 37 -23.27 -12.32 21.73
CA ALA A 37 -23.34 -13.55 20.92
C ALA A 37 -22.14 -14.44 21.26
N LYS A 38 -22.37 -15.37 22.19
CA LYS A 38 -21.52 -16.54 22.43
C LYS A 38 -21.56 -17.43 21.19
N ALA A 39 -20.41 -17.75 20.62
CA ALA A 39 -20.25 -18.99 19.84
C ALA A 39 -18.84 -19.57 20.02
N LYS A 40 -18.77 -20.46 21.01
CA LYS A 40 -17.98 -21.70 21.06
C LYS A 40 -16.51 -21.64 20.62
N ALA A 41 -15.65 -21.52 21.63
CA ALA A 41 -14.31 -22.08 21.61
C ALA A 41 -14.41 -23.61 21.37
N GLY A 42 -13.93 -24.06 20.22
CA GLY A 42 -13.68 -25.46 19.92
C GLY A 42 -12.19 -25.64 19.67
N GLY A 43 -11.49 -26.20 20.66
CA GLY A 43 -10.12 -26.66 20.49
C GLY A 43 -10.07 -27.81 19.48
N GLY A 44 -9.18 -27.68 18.51
CA GLY A 44 -8.87 -28.73 17.54
C GLY A 44 -7.38 -28.70 17.26
N LYS A 45 -6.66 -29.62 17.90
CA LYS A 45 -5.22 -29.86 17.74
C LYS A 45 -5.00 -30.77 16.51
N GLY A 46 -4.12 -30.36 15.61
CA GLY A 46 -3.33 -31.27 14.77
C GLY A 46 -3.67 -31.34 13.28
N GLY A 47 -2.62 -31.45 12.47
CA GLY A 47 -2.67 -32.00 11.10
C GLY A 47 -2.28 -31.02 10.01
N GLY A 48 -1.09 -31.18 9.43
CA GLY A 48 -0.48 -30.28 8.45
C GLY A 48 -1.13 -30.22 7.07
N GLY A 49 -0.71 -29.22 6.28
CA GLY A 49 -1.10 -29.03 4.88
C GLY A 49 -1.66 -27.64 4.53
N GLY A 50 -1.26 -26.57 5.22
CA GLY A 50 -1.88 -25.23 5.14
C GLY A 50 -1.52 -24.33 3.94
N GLY A 51 -0.79 -24.82 2.94
CA GLY A 51 -0.23 -23.97 1.87
C GLY A 51 -1.28 -23.26 0.99
N GLY A 52 -2.33 -23.96 0.58
CA GLY A 52 -3.34 -23.39 -0.33
C GLY A 52 -4.30 -22.36 0.31
N SER A 53 -4.46 -22.40 1.64
CA SER A 53 -5.38 -21.50 2.34
C SER A 53 -4.78 -20.12 2.60
N ASN A 54 -3.46 -20.05 2.84
CA ASN A 54 -2.75 -18.78 3.05
C ASN A 54 -2.56 -18.03 1.73
N ALA A 55 -2.20 -18.75 0.66
CA ALA A 55 -2.04 -18.21 -0.69
C ALA A 55 -3.28 -17.48 -1.20
N LYS A 56 -4.47 -18.05 -0.97
CA LYS A 56 -5.75 -17.45 -1.37
C LYS A 56 -6.06 -16.18 -0.57
N LYS A 57 -5.75 -16.16 0.73
CA LYS A 57 -5.93 -14.97 1.58
C LYS A 57 -4.99 -13.84 1.16
N GLU A 58 -3.73 -14.16 0.90
CA GLU A 58 -2.74 -13.20 0.39
C GLU A 58 -3.16 -12.66 -0.98
N ALA A 59 -3.54 -13.53 -1.91
CA ALA A 59 -4.03 -13.13 -3.23
C ALA A 59 -5.26 -12.21 -3.13
N ALA A 60 -6.21 -12.50 -2.24
CA ALA A 60 -7.37 -11.65 -1.99
C ALA A 60 -6.98 -10.29 -1.39
N GLY A 61 -6.00 -10.26 -0.47
CA GLY A 61 -5.42 -9.01 0.03
C GLY A 61 -4.79 -8.19 -1.09
N ILE A 62 -4.04 -8.83 -1.98
CA ILE A 62 -3.40 -8.18 -3.13
C ILE A 62 -4.44 -7.69 -4.15
N ASP A 63 -5.54 -8.41 -4.33
CA ASP A 63 -6.66 -7.92 -5.16
C ASP A 63 -7.26 -6.63 -4.60
N LYS A 64 -7.34 -6.48 -3.27
CA LYS A 64 -7.73 -5.20 -2.65
C LYS A 64 -6.71 -4.10 -2.96
N ASN A 65 -5.40 -4.37 -2.91
CA ASN A 65 -4.39 -3.40 -3.33
C ASN A 65 -4.62 -2.94 -4.78
N ILE A 66 -4.83 -3.88 -5.71
CA ILE A 66 -5.07 -3.58 -7.13
C ILE A 66 -6.34 -2.74 -7.30
N SER A 67 -7.42 -3.09 -6.60
CA SER A 67 -8.68 -2.36 -6.64
C SER A 67 -8.50 -0.92 -6.16
N ILE A 68 -7.79 -0.72 -5.05
CA ILE A 68 -7.52 0.61 -4.51
C ILE A 68 -6.67 1.43 -5.49
N GLN A 69 -5.62 0.88 -6.08
CA GLN A 69 -4.82 1.63 -7.06
C GLN A 69 -5.58 1.99 -8.33
N LYS A 70 -6.52 1.12 -8.76
CA LYS A 70 -7.47 1.48 -9.83
C LYS A 70 -8.34 2.67 -9.41
N GLN A 71 -8.75 2.73 -8.16
CA GLN A 71 -9.48 3.87 -7.62
C GLN A 71 -8.59 5.12 -7.51
N GLU A 72 -7.35 5.01 -7.04
CA GLU A 72 -6.37 6.11 -7.01
C GLU A 72 -6.17 6.70 -8.42
N LYS A 73 -6.08 5.85 -9.45
CA LYS A 73 -6.00 6.30 -10.85
C LYS A 73 -7.27 7.02 -11.32
N LYS A 74 -8.45 6.53 -10.94
CA LYS A 74 -9.72 7.20 -11.22
C LYS A 74 -9.79 8.56 -10.52
N ASP A 75 -9.39 8.62 -9.26
CA ASP A 75 -9.40 9.83 -8.45
C ASP A 75 -8.42 10.88 -8.99
N ALA A 76 -7.20 10.48 -9.39
CA ALA A 76 -6.25 11.39 -10.04
C ALA A 76 -6.81 11.93 -11.37
N SER A 77 -7.52 11.09 -12.12
CA SER A 77 -8.22 11.54 -13.34
C SER A 77 -9.36 12.49 -13.02
N ALA A 78 -10.07 12.29 -11.91
CA ALA A 78 -11.13 13.18 -11.44
C ALA A 78 -10.56 14.54 -10.98
N VAL A 79 -9.44 14.56 -10.26
CA VAL A 79 -8.72 15.80 -9.90
C VAL A 79 -8.36 16.58 -11.16
N LYS A 80 -7.81 15.90 -12.17
CA LYS A 80 -7.45 16.52 -13.45
C LYS A 80 -8.66 17.18 -14.14
N LYS A 81 -9.84 16.56 -14.09
CA LYS A 81 -11.09 17.14 -14.62
C LYS A 81 -11.64 18.26 -13.74
N ALA A 82 -11.46 18.17 -12.42
CA ALA A 82 -11.91 19.17 -11.47
C ALA A 82 -11.11 20.49 -11.55
N GLU A 83 -9.94 20.48 -12.20
CA GLU A 83 -9.21 21.71 -12.54
C GLU A 83 -9.98 22.62 -13.50
N THR A 84 -10.87 22.06 -14.34
CA THR A 84 -11.67 22.83 -15.30
C THR A 84 -13.13 22.96 -14.86
N ASN A 85 -13.68 21.96 -14.18
CA ASN A 85 -15.12 21.85 -13.92
C ASN A 85 -15.53 22.27 -12.49
N GLY A 86 -14.57 22.74 -11.68
CA GLY A 86 -14.78 23.05 -10.27
C GLY A 86 -14.65 21.84 -9.34
N ASN A 87 -14.75 22.08 -8.03
CA ASN A 87 -14.60 21.08 -6.96
C ASN A 87 -13.21 20.40 -6.85
N PHE A 88 -12.14 21.10 -7.24
CA PHE A 88 -10.77 20.59 -7.11
C PHE A 88 -10.42 20.12 -5.69
N LYS A 89 -10.81 20.89 -4.66
CA LYS A 89 -10.53 20.56 -3.26
C LYS A 89 -11.17 19.23 -2.83
N GLY A 90 -12.41 18.98 -3.23
CA GLY A 90 -13.11 17.73 -2.95
C GLY A 90 -12.44 16.54 -3.65
N ALA A 91 -12.17 16.67 -4.95
CA ALA A 91 -11.48 15.63 -5.72
C ALA A 91 -10.08 15.32 -5.15
N LYS A 92 -9.32 16.36 -4.78
CA LYS A 92 -7.98 16.21 -4.17
C LYS A 92 -8.07 15.49 -2.82
N SER A 93 -9.05 15.87 -1.99
CA SER A 93 -9.27 15.22 -0.69
C SER A 93 -9.60 13.73 -0.87
N GLN A 94 -10.43 13.38 -1.86
CA GLN A 94 -10.74 12.00 -2.19
C GLN A 94 -9.48 11.23 -2.61
N LEU A 95 -8.70 11.77 -3.56
CA LEU A 95 -7.44 11.15 -3.98
C LEU A 95 -6.50 10.87 -2.81
N VAL A 96 -6.26 11.87 -1.94
CA VAL A 96 -5.40 11.70 -0.75
C VAL A 96 -5.97 10.66 0.22
N GLY A 97 -7.30 10.64 0.40
CA GLY A 97 -7.99 9.65 1.22
C GLY A 97 -7.78 8.22 0.70
N THR A 98 -7.97 8.02 -0.60
CA THR A 98 -7.78 6.72 -1.27
C THR A 98 -6.33 6.25 -1.16
N ILE A 99 -5.34 7.13 -1.33
CA ILE A 99 -3.91 6.79 -1.16
C ILE A 99 -3.65 6.28 0.27
N LYS A 100 -4.15 7.00 1.29
CA LYS A 100 -4.00 6.60 2.70
C LYS A 100 -4.69 5.27 3.02
N GLU A 101 -5.86 5.02 2.43
CA GLU A 101 -6.51 3.71 2.54
C GLU A 101 -5.62 2.62 1.93
N GLY A 102 -5.06 2.90 0.75
CA GLY A 102 -4.10 2.06 0.07
C GLY A 102 -2.88 1.71 0.92
N GLU A 103 -2.33 2.69 1.64
CA GLU A 103 -1.21 2.50 2.58
C GLU A 103 -1.58 1.55 3.71
N LYS A 104 -2.74 1.75 4.34
CA LYS A 104 -3.22 0.87 5.43
C LYS A 104 -3.41 -0.56 4.95
N VAL A 105 -4.03 -0.75 3.78
CA VAL A 105 -4.27 -2.09 3.23
C VAL A 105 -2.95 -2.77 2.85
N ARG A 106 -1.99 -2.04 2.27
CA ARG A 106 -0.67 -2.57 1.91
C ARG A 106 0.16 -2.93 3.15
N ALA A 107 0.12 -2.11 4.20
CA ALA A 107 0.76 -2.42 5.48
C ALA A 107 0.17 -3.69 6.11
N ASN A 108 -1.16 -3.82 6.11
CA ASN A 108 -1.83 -5.02 6.62
C ASN A 108 -1.48 -6.27 5.79
N ASN A 109 -1.45 -6.16 4.47
CA ASN A 109 -1.06 -7.25 3.59
C ASN A 109 0.41 -7.66 3.81
N GLN A 110 1.32 -6.72 4.01
CA GLN A 110 2.72 -7.01 4.34
C GLN A 110 2.86 -7.69 5.71
N LYS A 111 2.05 -7.28 6.71
CA LYS A 111 2.02 -7.95 8.02
C LYS A 111 1.63 -9.42 7.88
N ASN A 112 0.60 -9.70 7.07
CA ASN A 112 -0.01 -11.02 6.92
C ASN A 112 0.66 -11.91 5.86
N ALA A 113 1.53 -11.34 5.01
CA ALA A 113 2.25 -12.11 4.00
C ALA A 113 3.21 -13.12 4.65
N ASP A 114 3.25 -14.32 4.07
CA ASP A 114 4.18 -15.39 4.38
C ASP A 114 5.61 -14.88 4.25
N LYS A 115 6.34 -14.87 5.36
CA LYS A 115 7.71 -14.33 5.42
C LYS A 115 8.71 -15.14 4.60
N SER A 116 8.40 -16.42 4.31
CA SER A 116 9.24 -17.27 3.45
C SER A 116 9.09 -16.93 1.96
N ASN A 117 7.97 -16.29 1.57
CA ASN A 117 7.74 -15.86 0.20
C ASN A 117 8.46 -14.53 -0.09
N LYS A 118 9.77 -14.60 -0.34
CA LYS A 118 10.62 -13.42 -0.57
C LYS A 118 10.10 -12.54 -1.72
N ALA A 119 9.69 -13.14 -2.83
CA ALA A 119 9.18 -12.41 -3.99
C ALA A 119 7.93 -11.56 -3.65
N LEU A 120 6.98 -12.14 -2.92
CA LEU A 120 5.82 -11.42 -2.43
C LEU A 120 6.21 -10.27 -1.48
N ASN A 121 7.06 -10.54 -0.49
CA ASN A 121 7.45 -9.53 0.50
C ASN A 121 8.22 -8.36 -0.13
N ASP A 122 9.13 -8.63 -1.05
CA ASP A 122 9.91 -7.60 -1.75
C ASP A 122 9.01 -6.72 -2.62
N GLY A 123 8.06 -7.34 -3.33
CA GLY A 123 7.11 -6.60 -4.13
C GLY A 123 6.12 -5.78 -3.29
N LEU A 124 5.66 -6.29 -2.14
CA LEU A 124 4.84 -5.51 -1.19
C LEU A 124 5.60 -4.31 -0.62
N LYS A 125 6.88 -4.49 -0.25
CA LYS A 125 7.78 -3.40 0.20
C LYS A 125 7.95 -2.34 -0.89
N LYS A 126 8.15 -2.76 -2.14
CA LYS A 126 8.30 -1.84 -3.28
C LYS A 126 7.08 -0.94 -3.46
N VAL A 127 5.88 -1.52 -3.39
CA VAL A 127 4.65 -0.72 -3.52
C VAL A 127 4.50 0.22 -2.33
N GLN A 128 4.72 -0.25 -1.10
CA GLN A 128 4.60 0.59 0.10
C GLN A 128 5.58 1.76 0.09
N GLY A 129 6.82 1.54 -0.35
CA GLY A 129 7.83 2.61 -0.45
C GLY A 129 7.46 3.69 -1.47
N ALA A 130 6.72 3.35 -2.52
CA ALA A 130 6.24 4.31 -3.51
C ALA A 130 5.13 5.23 -2.95
N GLN A 131 4.28 4.71 -2.06
CA GLN A 131 3.08 5.42 -1.61
C GLN A 131 3.36 6.72 -0.85
N ALA A 132 4.43 6.77 -0.05
CA ALA A 132 4.81 8.01 0.64
C ALA A 132 5.11 9.16 -0.36
N GLN A 133 5.69 8.82 -1.52
CA GLN A 133 5.93 9.78 -2.57
C GLN A 133 4.63 10.18 -3.28
N GLU A 134 3.77 9.21 -3.59
CA GLU A 134 2.45 9.43 -4.19
C GLU A 134 1.59 10.34 -3.30
N GLU A 135 1.58 10.11 -1.99
CA GLU A 135 0.84 10.93 -1.02
C GLU A 135 1.39 12.36 -0.99
N LYS A 136 2.72 12.53 -0.95
CA LYS A 136 3.37 13.85 -1.01
C LYS A 136 3.01 14.59 -2.31
N GLN A 137 3.05 13.89 -3.45
CA GLN A 137 2.67 14.43 -4.75
C GLN A 137 1.20 14.87 -4.75
N ALA A 138 0.28 14.02 -4.29
CA ALA A 138 -1.15 14.34 -4.22
C ALA A 138 -1.43 15.53 -3.28
N LYS A 139 -0.75 15.61 -2.13
CA LYS A 139 -0.86 16.75 -1.20
C LYS A 139 -0.32 18.05 -1.80
N SER A 140 0.70 17.97 -2.66
CA SER A 140 1.33 19.15 -3.28
C SER A 140 0.46 19.84 -4.33
N LEU A 141 -0.59 19.16 -4.83
CA LEU A 141 -1.47 19.71 -5.88
C LEU A 141 -2.18 20.97 -5.40
N LYS A 142 -2.10 22.07 -6.14
CA LYS A 142 -2.63 23.37 -5.71
C LYS A 142 -3.96 23.73 -6.37
N GLY A 143 -4.18 23.26 -7.60
CA GLY A 143 -5.33 23.59 -8.42
C GLY A 143 -5.03 24.74 -9.37
N ASN A 144 -6.08 25.42 -9.83
CA ASN A 144 -5.98 26.56 -10.75
C ASN A 144 -5.44 26.19 -12.15
N ASN A 145 -5.69 24.95 -12.61
CA ASN A 145 -5.34 24.51 -13.96
C ASN A 145 -3.84 24.62 -14.31
N SER A 146 -2.97 24.51 -13.30
CA SER A 146 -1.53 24.76 -13.43
C SER A 146 -0.81 23.65 -14.21
N ALA A 147 0.19 24.03 -15.00
CA ALA A 147 1.02 23.06 -15.74
C ALA A 147 1.77 22.08 -14.79
N SER A 148 2.15 22.56 -13.60
CA SER A 148 2.79 21.76 -12.56
C SER A 148 1.87 20.66 -12.02
N ASP A 149 0.61 20.99 -11.75
CA ASP A 149 -0.36 20.01 -11.25
C ASP A 149 -0.67 18.97 -12.32
N LYS A 150 -0.85 19.37 -13.58
CA LYS A 150 -1.00 18.45 -14.72
C LYS A 150 0.16 17.47 -14.84
N LYS A 151 1.40 17.95 -14.72
CA LYS A 151 2.61 17.09 -14.73
C LYS A 151 2.61 16.12 -13.55
N THR A 152 2.25 16.61 -12.37
CA THR A 152 2.18 15.79 -11.14
C THR A 152 1.10 14.72 -11.24
N LEU A 153 -0.09 15.06 -11.75
CA LEU A 153 -1.20 14.14 -11.98
C LEU A 153 -0.86 13.06 -13.01
N ASN A 154 -0.23 13.43 -14.13
CA ASN A 154 0.23 12.45 -15.12
C ASN A 154 1.30 11.51 -14.52
N LYS A 155 2.20 12.05 -13.68
CA LYS A 155 3.20 11.24 -12.97
C LYS A 155 2.54 10.26 -12.01
N LEU A 156 1.58 10.72 -11.20
CA LEU A 156 0.79 9.89 -10.29
C LEU A 156 0.06 8.77 -11.04
N GLN A 157 -0.60 9.06 -12.16
CA GLN A 157 -1.25 8.04 -12.97
C GLN A 157 -0.27 6.95 -13.44
N GLY A 158 0.93 7.33 -13.87
CA GLY A 158 1.99 6.38 -14.26
C GLY A 158 2.56 5.59 -13.07
N GLU A 159 2.66 6.20 -11.89
CA GLU A 159 3.08 5.54 -10.65
C GLU A 159 2.04 4.49 -10.21
N PHE A 160 0.76 4.83 -10.23
CA PHE A 160 -0.33 3.88 -9.96
C PHE A 160 -0.36 2.73 -10.97
N ASP A 161 -0.12 2.98 -12.27
CA ASP A 161 -0.04 1.89 -13.25
C ASP A 161 1.12 0.92 -12.96
N LYS A 162 2.28 1.45 -12.57
CA LYS A 162 3.42 0.63 -12.14
C LYS A 162 3.11 -0.14 -10.86
N GLY A 163 2.48 0.49 -9.88
CA GLY A 163 2.08 -0.17 -8.65
C GLY A 163 1.06 -1.29 -8.89
N ILE A 164 0.12 -1.11 -9.83
CA ILE A 164 -0.85 -2.14 -10.24
C ILE A 164 -0.10 -3.31 -10.84
N GLN A 165 0.88 -3.06 -11.70
CA GLN A 165 1.68 -4.11 -12.31
C GLN A 165 2.46 -4.90 -11.25
N VAL A 166 3.13 -4.22 -10.31
CA VAL A 166 3.82 -4.90 -9.20
C VAL A 166 2.85 -5.74 -8.36
N ASN A 167 1.65 -5.24 -8.07
CA ASN A 167 0.66 -6.04 -7.34
C ASN A 167 0.11 -7.23 -8.15
N LYS A 168 -0.01 -7.13 -9.47
CA LYS A 168 -0.34 -8.30 -10.30
C LYS A 168 0.73 -9.38 -10.18
N ASP A 169 1.99 -8.99 -10.16
CA ASP A 169 3.10 -9.92 -10.00
C ASP A 169 3.19 -10.48 -8.58
N ASN A 170 2.90 -9.67 -7.55
CA ASN A 170 2.72 -10.13 -6.17
C ASN A 170 1.62 -11.18 -6.06
N LYS A 171 0.50 -10.99 -6.76
CA LYS A 171 -0.61 -11.96 -6.75
C LYS A 171 -0.16 -13.30 -7.30
N LYS A 172 0.59 -13.31 -8.41
CA LYS A 172 1.19 -14.53 -8.96
C LYS A 172 2.16 -15.16 -7.94
N ALA A 173 3.00 -14.35 -7.31
CA ALA A 173 3.94 -14.84 -6.29
C ALA A 173 3.23 -15.45 -5.07
N ALA A 174 2.13 -14.86 -4.61
CA ALA A 174 1.31 -15.41 -3.52
C ALA A 174 0.71 -16.77 -3.90
N LEU A 175 0.14 -16.88 -5.10
CA LEU A 175 -0.45 -18.13 -5.59
C LEU A 175 0.61 -19.22 -5.84
N ASN A 176 1.81 -18.85 -6.31
CA ASN A 176 2.89 -19.79 -6.62
C ASN A 176 3.70 -20.20 -5.39
N GLY A 177 3.87 -19.30 -4.41
CA GLY A 177 4.60 -19.56 -3.15
C GLY A 177 3.77 -20.30 -2.09
N GLY A 178 2.45 -20.34 -2.24
CA GLY A 178 1.53 -21.12 -1.41
C GLY A 178 1.67 -22.63 -1.52
N ASN A 179 2.24 -23.12 -2.62
CA ASN A 179 2.69 -24.50 -2.72
C ASN A 179 4.09 -24.56 -2.12
N GLY A 180 4.15 -24.56 -0.78
CA GLY A 180 5.40 -24.62 -0.02
C GLY A 180 6.38 -25.59 -0.67
N GLY A 181 7.62 -25.14 -0.84
CA GLY A 181 8.68 -25.83 -1.55
C GLY A 181 8.68 -27.33 -1.31
N LYS A 182 8.03 -28.10 -2.19
CA LYS A 182 8.43 -29.47 -2.44
C LYS A 182 9.64 -29.34 -3.34
N GLY A 183 10.79 -29.54 -2.71
CA GLY A 183 12.09 -29.39 -3.33
C GLY A 183 12.13 -30.06 -4.69
N LYS A 184 12.82 -29.42 -5.62
CA LYS A 184 13.60 -30.17 -6.62
C LYS A 184 14.57 -31.06 -5.84
N LYS A 185 14.15 -32.27 -5.50
CA LYS A 185 15.03 -33.43 -5.55
C LYS A 185 14.90 -33.97 -6.96
N GLY A 186 15.99 -33.93 -7.71
CA GLY A 186 16.09 -34.54 -9.02
C GLY A 186 17.45 -34.19 -9.58
N ASN A 187 18.28 -35.13 -10.00
CA ASN A 187 18.26 -36.59 -9.87
C ASN A 187 19.74 -37.00 -9.97
#